data_AF-A0A2E1E7W8-F1
#
_entry.id   AF-A0A2E1E7W8-F1
#
_cell.length_a   1.000
_cell.length_b   1.000
_cell.length_c   1.000
_cell.angle_alpha   90.00
_cell.angle_beta   90.00
_cell.angle_gamma   90.00
#
_symmetry.space_group_name_H-M   'P 1'
#
loop_
_entity.id
_entity.type
_entity.pdbx_description
1 polymer ?
#
loop_
_entity_poly.entity_id
_entity_poly.type
_entity_poly.pdbx_seq_one_letter_code
_entity_poly.pdbx_strand_id
1 'polypeptide(L)'
;FILSIFKLDFLSLDNARNFITNIFNRISSWINFDQIVKENRGISNDRSVIASSFSILLELVNERKINTKQKNQFGEILIKKIEED
;
A
#
# COMPACT_ATOMS: atom_id res chain seq x y z
N PHE A 1 -16.59 22.35 9.59
CA PHE A 1 -16.79 21.46 8.43
C PHE A 1 -16.51 20.04 8.90
N ILE A 2 -17.52 19.17 8.86
CA ILE A 2 -17.46 17.82 9.42
C ILE A 2 -16.68 16.94 8.44
N LEU A 3 -15.52 16.41 8.87
CA LEU A 3 -14.80 15.35 8.18
C LEU A 3 -15.62 14.08 8.36
N SER A 4 -16.55 13.84 7.43
CA SER A 4 -17.28 12.59 7.30
C SER A 4 -16.28 11.51 6.88
N ILE A 5 -15.66 10.88 7.87
CA ILE A 5 -14.94 9.62 7.68
C ILE A 5 -15.99 8.62 7.22
N PHE A 6 -16.14 8.51 5.90
CA PHE A 6 -16.95 7.46 5.30
C PHE A 6 -16.44 6.15 5.89
N LYS A 7 -17.35 5.46 6.54
CA LYS A 7 -17.21 4.14 7.12
C LYS A 7 -16.58 3.25 6.04
N LEU A 8 -15.26 3.13 6.08
CA LEU A 8 -14.53 2.04 5.45
C LEU A 8 -15.20 0.79 6.01
N ASP A 9 -15.80 -0.02 5.15
CA ASP A 9 -16.18 -1.38 5.51
C ASP A 9 -14.88 -2.10 5.90
N PHE A 10 -14.62 -2.02 7.19
CA PHE A 10 -13.36 -2.35 7.83
C PHE A 10 -13.29 -3.87 7.91
N LEU A 11 -12.55 -4.48 6.98
CA LEU A 11 -11.47 -5.35 7.46
C LEU A 11 -10.69 -4.48 8.45
N SER A 12 -10.75 -4.78 9.77
CA SER A 12 -10.09 -4.03 10.87
C SER A 12 -8.74 -3.42 10.43
N LEU A 13 -8.30 -2.28 10.97
CA LEU A 13 -7.00 -1.67 10.58
C LEU A 13 -5.88 -2.71 10.55
N ASP A 14 -5.94 -3.66 11.49
CA ASP A 14 -5.09 -4.85 11.55
C ASP A 14 -5.22 -5.78 10.33
N ASN A 15 -6.42 -6.04 9.84
CA ASN A 15 -6.65 -6.83 8.62
C ASN A 15 -6.16 -6.10 7.36
N ALA A 16 -6.36 -4.78 7.26
CA ALA A 16 -5.81 -4.00 6.15
C ALA A 16 -4.27 -4.01 6.18
N ARG A 17 -3.69 -3.85 7.38
CA ARG A 17 -2.24 -3.96 7.60
C ARG A 17 -1.71 -5.34 7.27
N ASN A 18 -2.38 -6.41 7.71
CA ASN A 18 -1.99 -7.79 7.45
C ASN A 18 -2.10 -8.13 5.96
N PHE A 19 -3.17 -7.72 5.29
CA PHE A 19 -3.34 -7.91 3.86
C PHE A 19 -2.21 -7.26 3.07
N ILE A 20 -1.91 -5.99 3.37
CA ILE A 20 -0.83 -5.28 2.71
C ILE A 20 0.53 -5.87 3.09
N THR A 21 0.79 -6.17 4.37
CA THR A 21 2.04 -6.81 4.78
C THR A 21 2.26 -8.14 4.08
N ASN A 22 1.20 -8.95 3.89
CA ASN A 22 1.28 -10.22 3.16
C ASN A 22 1.58 -10.04 1.67
N ILE A 23 0.97 -9.04 1.04
CA ILE A 23 1.28 -8.65 -0.34
C ILE A 23 2.77 -8.26 -0.45
N PHE A 24 3.23 -7.40 0.47
CA PHE A 24 4.59 -6.86 0.43
C PHE A 24 5.66 -7.88 0.82
N ASN A 25 5.32 -8.86 1.66
CA ASN A 25 6.22 -9.96 2.03
C ASN A 25 6.56 -10.90 0.85
N ARG A 26 5.73 -10.92 -0.20
CA ARG A 26 5.96 -11.74 -1.40
C ARG A 26 6.82 -11.04 -2.46
N ILE A 27 7.21 -9.79 -2.22
CA ILE A 27 7.96 -8.98 -3.18
C ILE A 27 9.46 -9.20 -2.98
N SER A 28 10.09 -9.92 -3.90
CA SER A 28 11.56 -10.10 -3.96
C SER A 28 12.26 -9.12 -4.90
N SER A 29 11.53 -8.51 -5.83
CA SER A 29 12.04 -7.61 -6.86
C SER A 29 11.38 -6.24 -6.81
N TRP A 30 11.88 -5.28 -7.60
CA TRP A 30 11.20 -4.01 -7.78
C TRP A 30 9.89 -4.21 -8.52
N ILE A 31 8.80 -3.67 -7.98
CA ILE A 31 7.46 -3.86 -8.52
C ILE A 31 6.64 -2.58 -8.41
N ASN A 32 5.70 -2.39 -9.33
CA ASN A 32 4.86 -1.21 -9.38
C ASN A 32 3.76 -1.28 -8.30
N PHE A 33 3.72 -0.27 -7.43
CA PHE A 33 2.75 -0.17 -6.34
C PHE A 33 1.30 -0.16 -6.83
N ASP A 34 0.98 0.68 -7.83
CA ASP A 34 -0.40 0.78 -8.33
C ASP A 34 -0.85 -0.54 -8.96
N GLN A 35 0.03 -1.20 -9.70
CA GLN A 35 -0.23 -2.52 -10.28
C GLN A 35 -0.55 -3.56 -9.19
N ILE A 36 0.25 -3.67 -8.15
CA ILE A 36 -0.01 -4.60 -7.04
C ILE A 36 -1.35 -4.30 -6.38
N VAL A 37 -1.58 -3.01 -6.09
CA VAL A 37 -2.82 -2.62 -5.45
C VAL A 37 -3.99 -2.97 -6.37
N LYS A 38 -3.87 -2.85 -7.71
CA LYS A 38 -4.88 -3.25 -8.74
C LYS A 38 -5.13 -4.74 -8.79
N GLU A 39 -4.09 -5.56 -8.78
CA GLU A 39 -4.20 -7.02 -8.92
C GLU A 39 -4.87 -7.68 -7.71
N ASN A 40 -4.88 -7.01 -6.56
CA ASN A 40 -5.42 -7.54 -5.32
C ASN A 40 -6.78 -6.88 -4.92
N ARG A 41 -7.44 -6.14 -5.82
CA ARG A 41 -8.73 -5.46 -5.53
C ARG A 41 -9.94 -6.38 -5.74
N GLY A 42 -10.92 -6.27 -4.84
CA GLY A 42 -12.32 -6.55 -5.14
C GLY A 42 -12.99 -5.32 -5.77
N ILE A 43 -13.97 -5.53 -6.64
CA ILE A 43 -14.51 -4.60 -7.67
C ILE A 43 -15.14 -3.29 -7.12
N SER A 44 -15.07 -2.97 -5.83
CA SER A 44 -15.73 -1.82 -5.21
C SER A 44 -14.78 -0.87 -4.47
N ASN A 45 -14.91 0.44 -4.74
CA ASN A 45 -14.28 1.59 -4.06
C ASN A 45 -12.76 1.80 -4.24
N ASP A 46 -12.32 1.94 -5.50
CA ASP A 46 -10.91 2.10 -5.91
C ASP A 46 -10.13 3.21 -5.19
N ARG A 47 -10.74 4.39 -5.00
CA ARG A 47 -10.01 5.56 -4.45
C ARG A 47 -9.65 5.36 -3.00
N SER A 48 -10.58 4.82 -2.20
CA SER A 48 -10.32 4.54 -0.78
C SER A 48 -9.25 3.46 -0.62
N VAL A 49 -9.28 2.40 -1.43
CA VAL A 49 -8.28 1.32 -1.38
C VAL A 49 -6.88 1.83 -1.71
N ILE A 50 -6.73 2.65 -2.76
CA ILE A 50 -5.44 3.25 -3.11
C ILE A 50 -4.96 4.17 -1.98
N ALA A 51 -5.82 5.05 -1.45
CA ALA A 51 -5.44 5.98 -0.40
C ALA A 51 -4.98 5.26 0.88
N SER A 52 -5.75 4.27 1.35
CA SER A 52 -5.38 3.46 2.52
C SER A 52 -4.10 2.66 2.28
N SER A 53 -3.92 2.10 1.07
CA SER A 53 -2.71 1.36 0.72
C SER A 53 -1.48 2.26 0.67
N PHE A 54 -1.65 3.50 0.22
CA PHE A 54 -0.58 4.49 0.19
C PHE A 54 -0.19 4.96 1.59
N SER A 55 -1.14 5.16 2.50
CA SER A 55 -0.82 5.44 3.91
C SER A 55 0.01 4.33 4.54
N ILE A 56 -0.37 3.06 4.31
CA ILE A 56 0.39 1.90 4.83
C ILE A 56 1.77 1.81 4.17
N LEU A 57 1.89 2.13 2.87
CA LEU A 57 3.18 2.23 2.19
C LEU A 57 4.12 3.19 2.93
N LEU A 58 3.64 4.38 3.29
CA LEU A 58 4.42 5.38 4.02
C LEU A 58 4.84 4.88 5.41
N GLU A 59 3.95 4.17 6.12
CA GLU A 59 4.28 3.53 7.40
C GLU A 59 5.40 2.49 7.24
N LEU A 60 5.33 1.62 6.23
CA LEU A 60 6.35 0.60 5.97
C LEU A 60 7.70 1.19 5.57
N VAL A 61 7.70 2.33 4.88
CA VAL A 61 8.93 3.11 4.60
C VAL A 61 9.50 3.67 5.90
N ASN A 62 8.65 4.27 6.75
CA ASN A 62 9.07 4.81 8.04
C ASN A 62 9.63 3.72 8.98
N GLU A 63 9.06 2.52 8.93
CA GLU A 63 9.53 1.33 9.65
C GLU A 63 10.76 0.66 9.03
N ARG A 64 11.29 1.20 7.91
CA ARG A 64 12.42 0.64 7.15
C ARG A 64 12.21 -0.82 6.73
N LYS A 65 10.97 -1.20 6.40
CA LYS A 65 10.65 -2.54 5.88
C LYS A 65 10.71 -2.63 4.36
N ILE A 66 10.61 -1.48 3.67
CA ILE A 66 10.60 -1.41 2.21
C ILE A 66 11.40 -0.21 1.70
N ASN A 67 11.98 -0.37 0.52
CA ASN A 67 12.55 0.70 -0.27
C ASN A 67 11.55 1.19 -1.32
N THR A 68 11.62 2.48 -1.66
CA THR A 68 10.81 3.09 -2.72
C THR A 68 11.69 3.77 -3.76
N LYS A 69 11.23 3.79 -5.01
CA LYS A 69 11.80 4.60 -6.10
C LYS A 69 10.67 5.31 -6.84
N GLN A 70 10.82 6.61 -7.03
CA GLN A 70 9.92 7.43 -7.84
C GLN A 70 10.75 8.39 -8.68
N LYS A 71 10.59 8.36 -10.01
CA LYS A 71 11.42 9.13 -10.95
C LYS A 71 10.98 10.59 -11.05
N ASN A 72 9.66 10.82 -11.09
CA ASN A 72 9.05 12.14 -11.27
C ASN A 72 7.93 12.32 -10.24
N GLN A 73 7.57 13.56 -9.91
CA GLN A 73 6.38 13.85 -9.10
C GLN A 73 5.14 13.22 -9.75
N PHE A 74 4.31 12.54 -8.93
CA PHE A 74 3.14 11.79 -9.39
C PHE A 74 3.43 10.68 -10.41
N GLY A 75 4.70 10.37 -10.65
CA GLY A 75 5.13 9.25 -11.49
C GLY A 75 5.01 7.92 -10.76
N GLU A 76 5.31 6.86 -11.49
CA GLU A 76 5.26 5.49 -10.98
C GLU A 76 6.07 5.33 -9.70
N ILE A 77 5.49 4.58 -8.76
CA ILE A 77 6.11 4.25 -7.48
C ILE A 77 6.50 2.78 -7.55
N LEU A 78 7.80 2.53 -7.55
CA LEU A 78 8.36 1.19 -7.43
C LEU A 78 8.69 0.91 -5.98
N ILE A 79 8.39 -0.30 -5.55
CA ILE A 79 8.61 -0.77 -4.17
C ILE A 79 9.44 -2.05 -4.20
N LYS A 80 10.28 -2.24 -3.19
CA LYS A 80 11.03 -3.48 -2.97
C LYS A 80 11.13 -3.73 -1.46
N LYS A 81 10.94 -4.97 -1.01
CA LYS A 81 11.23 -5.35 0.38
C LYS A 81 12.70 -5.13 0.71
N ILE A 82 12.98 -4.67 1.93
CA ILE A 82 14.34 -4.71 2.49
C ILE A 82 14.53 -6.13 3.03
N GLU A 83 15.46 -6.87 2.45
CA GLU A 83 15.87 -8.17 2.99
C GLU A 83 16.62 -7.88 4.30
N GLU A 84 16.16 -8.47 5.40
CA GLU A 84 16.98 -8.57 6.61
C GLU A 84 18.03 -9.66 6.31
N ASP A 85 19.31 -9.30 6.44
CA ASP A 85 20.44 -10.25 6.43
C ASP A 85 20.32 -11.28 7.57
#